data_AF-A0A8S0VD71-F1
#
_entry.id   AF-A0A8S0VD71-F1
#
_cell.length_a   1.000
_cell.length_b   1.000
_cell.length_c   1.000
_cell.angle_alpha   90.00
_cell.angle_beta   90.00
_cell.angle_gamma   90.00
#
_symmetry.space_group_name_H-M   'P 1'
#
loop_
_entity.id
_entity.type
_entity.pdbx_description
1 polymer ?
#
loop_
_entity_poly.entity_id
_entity_poly.type
_entity_poly.pdbx_seq_one_letter_code
_entity_poly.pdbx_strand_id
1 'polypeptide(L)'
;MVDLDCKTKMISPQMQSRSPRLSNKLNISIPTPQVRVAELTAASDSACSSYENYLRLQELKKLWSSKEFPEWKDELVLKPAVMGLEITFRFISTVLSDHRPYANRREWKRRLLALTTSEIEIIALLCEDDVETRGAIPIVDLTSSDGVLARENSSAEVWKMSDETTVVSRVSEASLLPRLAAWHKSEEVAKKILYSIECEMQGIPYTLGLGEPNLAGKPSFNYDAVCKPNELHALKKCPSDNADMDLENQTLYATHQILESWICVSKQILERILSRIESRSFENASSDCWILEKVWKLLKEIEDLHLLMDPDDFLRLKNRLSIKATSESDFFCFRSRELVEITKLSKDLKHEVPTILDVEVDPKGGPRIQEAAMKLYRKKAEFAKIHLLQAMQAVEMAVKSFYFSYKQLVTIVMGSLEAMGNRAFVNVDSGDLLGQIYLEPTYFPSLDAAKTFLDSWGHERGRYSS
;
A
#
# COMPACT_ATOMS: atom_id res chain seq x y z
N MET A 1 25.80 -43.46 30.96
CA MET A 1 26.96 -44.11 31.61
C MET A 1 28.19 -43.37 31.07
N VAL A 2 28.52 -42.19 31.59
CA VAL A 2 29.63 -41.86 32.52
C VAL A 2 30.21 -40.56 31.89
N ASP A 3 30.45 -39.40 32.51
CA ASP A 3 30.47 -38.97 33.90
C ASP A 3 30.15 -37.46 33.98
N LEU A 4 29.44 -37.09 35.04
CA LEU A 4 29.37 -35.76 35.64
C LEU A 4 30.32 -35.78 36.83
N ASP A 5 31.31 -34.87 36.91
CA ASP A 5 31.67 -34.21 38.17
C ASP A 5 32.79 -33.19 37.97
N CYS A 6 32.58 -31.97 38.46
CA CYS A 6 33.58 -31.32 39.29
C CYS A 6 32.88 -30.38 40.28
N LYS A 7 32.78 -30.90 41.50
CA LYS A 7 32.20 -30.32 42.70
C LYS A 7 32.92 -29.04 43.17
N THR A 8 32.09 -28.05 43.49
CA THR A 8 31.95 -27.42 44.82
C THR A 8 33.20 -27.21 45.68
N LYS A 9 33.44 -25.94 46.06
CA LYS A 9 33.93 -25.58 47.39
C LYS A 9 32.91 -24.66 48.06
N MET A 10 32.21 -25.20 49.06
CA MET A 10 31.48 -24.46 50.08
C MET A 10 32.46 -23.93 51.14
N ILE A 11 32.34 -22.66 51.51
CA ILE A 11 32.60 -22.17 52.87
C ILE A 11 31.54 -21.10 53.17
N SER A 12 30.83 -21.27 54.29
CA SER A 12 29.90 -20.30 54.91
C SER A 12 30.32 -20.14 56.38
N PRO A 13 29.74 -19.25 57.21
CA PRO A 13 29.45 -17.83 57.02
C PRO A 13 30.04 -16.98 58.19
N GLN A 14 30.37 -15.71 57.96
CA GLN A 14 30.50 -14.73 59.06
C GLN A 14 29.77 -13.43 58.69
N MET A 15 28.83 -13.06 59.56
CA MET A 15 28.02 -11.84 59.48
C MET A 15 28.90 -10.59 59.51
N GLN A 16 28.59 -9.63 58.65
CA GLN A 16 28.50 -8.22 59.05
C GLN A 16 27.58 -7.46 58.10
N SER A 17 26.50 -6.95 58.68
CA SER A 17 25.51 -6.07 58.06
C SER A 17 26.15 -4.77 57.58
N ARG A 18 25.97 -4.41 56.31
CA ARG A 18 25.92 -3.02 55.82
C ARG A 18 25.43 -3.01 54.37
N SER A 19 24.19 -2.61 54.19
CA SER A 19 23.59 -2.23 52.91
C SER A 19 24.38 -1.07 52.27
N PRO A 20 24.86 -1.18 51.02
CA PRO A 20 25.49 -0.06 50.34
C PRO A 20 24.41 0.91 49.84
N ARG A 21 24.48 2.16 50.29
CA ARG A 21 23.66 3.27 49.81
C ARG A 21 23.99 3.52 48.34
N LEU A 22 23.01 3.39 47.46
CA LEU A 22 23.09 3.81 46.05
C LEU A 22 23.24 5.33 45.99
N SER A 23 24.44 5.80 45.65
CA SER A 23 24.74 7.18 45.33
C SER A 23 24.15 7.54 43.96
N ASN A 24 23.16 8.43 43.94
CA ASN A 24 22.59 9.02 42.72
C ASN A 24 23.60 9.97 42.05
N LYS A 25 24.52 9.46 41.21
CA LYS A 25 25.18 10.21 40.12
C LYS A 25 25.77 9.22 39.10
N LEU A 26 24.95 8.75 38.16
CA LEU A 26 25.43 8.16 36.91
C LEU A 26 24.88 9.02 35.76
N ASN A 27 25.67 9.99 35.31
CA ASN A 27 25.47 10.62 34.00
C ASN A 27 25.91 9.60 32.95
N ILE A 28 25.00 8.70 32.57
CA ILE A 28 25.19 7.83 31.42
C ILE A 28 24.87 8.67 30.18
N SER A 29 25.89 9.30 29.61
CA SER A 29 25.81 9.79 28.23
C SER A 29 25.79 8.57 27.32
N ILE A 30 24.60 8.12 26.94
CA ILE A 30 24.42 7.16 25.85
C ILE A 30 24.85 7.91 24.58
N PRO A 31 25.92 7.49 23.88
CA PRO A 31 26.22 8.06 22.58
C PRO A 31 25.07 7.64 21.67
N THR A 32 24.27 8.60 21.21
CA THR A 32 23.32 8.35 20.13
C THR A 32 24.16 7.99 18.91
N PRO A 33 24.04 6.76 18.34
CA PRO A 33 24.70 6.49 17.08
C PRO A 33 24.15 7.51 16.08
N GLN A 34 25.03 8.40 15.58
CA GLN A 34 24.71 9.24 14.44
C GLN A 34 24.60 8.34 13.22
N VAL A 35 23.44 7.71 13.06
CA VAL A 35 23.08 7.08 11.79
C VAL A 35 23.02 8.23 10.79
N ARG A 36 24.05 8.35 9.95
CA ARG A 36 23.97 9.23 8.78
C ARG A 36 22.90 8.63 7.88
N VAL A 37 21.73 9.23 7.89
CA VAL A 37 20.65 8.91 6.96
C VAL A 37 21.12 9.40 5.60
N ALA A 38 21.46 8.48 4.70
CA ALA A 38 21.70 8.81 3.30
C ALA A 38 20.39 9.32 2.70
N GLU A 39 20.51 10.28 1.78
CA GLU A 39 19.35 10.77 1.05
C GLU A 39 18.74 9.61 0.25
N LEU A 40 17.43 9.37 0.42
CA LEU A 40 16.74 8.34 -0.33
C LEU A 40 16.75 8.74 -1.81
N THR A 41 17.40 7.94 -2.65
CA THR A 41 17.48 8.18 -4.10
C THR A 41 17.01 6.96 -4.87
N ALA A 42 16.43 7.20 -6.04
CA ALA A 42 16.16 6.14 -7.00
C ALA A 42 17.46 5.50 -7.48
N ALA A 43 17.34 4.32 -8.12
CA ALA A 43 18.43 3.67 -8.83
C ALA A 43 18.95 4.58 -9.96
N SER A 44 20.06 4.18 -10.60
CA SER A 44 20.60 4.93 -11.75
C SER A 44 19.54 5.21 -12.82
N ASP A 45 19.66 6.36 -13.51
CA ASP A 45 18.67 6.76 -14.53
C ASP A 45 18.50 5.73 -15.65
N SER A 46 19.57 5.03 -16.01
CA SER A 46 19.54 3.91 -16.95
C SER A 46 18.68 2.75 -16.44
N ALA A 47 18.84 2.37 -15.17
CA ALA A 47 18.07 1.29 -14.55
C ALA A 47 16.59 1.66 -14.40
N CYS A 48 16.29 2.89 -13.98
CA CYS A 48 14.91 3.39 -13.90
C CYS A 48 14.26 3.43 -15.29
N SER A 49 14.93 3.98 -16.30
CA SER A 49 14.38 4.05 -17.66
C SER A 49 14.17 2.66 -18.27
N SER A 50 15.07 1.71 -17.98
CA SER A 50 14.93 0.32 -18.42
C SER A 50 13.71 -0.35 -17.76
N TYR A 51 13.48 -0.09 -16.48
CA TYR A 51 12.32 -0.57 -15.74
C TYR A 51 11.00 0.02 -16.28
N GLU A 52 10.96 1.33 -16.51
CA GLU A 52 9.79 2.02 -17.10
C GLU A 52 9.46 1.48 -18.49
N ASN A 53 10.48 1.28 -19.34
CA ASN A 53 10.32 0.69 -20.67
C ASN A 53 9.88 -0.77 -20.59
N TYR A 54 10.47 -1.55 -19.68
CA TYR A 54 10.08 -2.93 -19.44
C TYR A 54 8.59 -3.02 -19.14
N LEU A 55 8.09 -2.22 -18.19
CA LEU A 55 6.69 -2.21 -17.75
C LEU A 55 5.71 -1.50 -18.68
N ARG A 56 6.19 -0.80 -19.71
CA ARG A 56 5.37 0.10 -20.54
C ARG A 56 4.67 1.18 -19.71
N LEU A 57 5.42 1.72 -18.74
CA LEU A 57 4.90 2.63 -17.74
C LEU A 57 4.47 3.96 -18.35
N GLN A 58 5.10 4.40 -19.45
CA GLN A 58 4.69 5.61 -20.15
C GLN A 58 3.28 5.47 -20.75
N GLU A 59 2.99 4.33 -21.38
CA GLU A 59 1.67 4.05 -21.93
C GLU A 59 0.61 3.90 -20.83
N LEU A 60 0.95 3.22 -19.73
CA LEU A 60 0.08 3.14 -18.56
C LEU A 60 -0.20 4.53 -17.95
N LYS A 61 0.84 5.34 -17.75
CA LYS A 61 0.70 6.72 -17.26
C LYS A 61 -0.21 7.56 -18.14
N LYS A 62 -0.11 7.40 -19.46
CA LYS A 62 -1.00 8.08 -20.40
C LYS A 62 -2.47 7.70 -20.22
N LEU A 63 -2.76 6.44 -19.88
CA LEU A 63 -4.13 5.96 -19.67
C LEU A 63 -4.74 6.48 -18.36
N TRP A 64 -4.02 6.37 -17.24
CA TRP A 64 -4.57 6.78 -15.95
C TRP A 64 -4.46 8.30 -15.67
N SER A 65 -3.60 9.02 -16.37
CA SER A 65 -3.52 10.49 -16.28
C SER A 65 -4.42 11.23 -17.27
N SER A 66 -5.14 10.53 -18.17
CA SER A 66 -6.10 11.19 -19.05
C SER A 66 -7.34 11.61 -18.26
N LYS A 67 -7.62 12.92 -18.24
CA LYS A 67 -8.80 13.50 -17.59
C LYS A 67 -9.97 13.52 -18.56
N GLU A 68 -10.79 12.49 -18.50
CA GLU A 68 -11.95 12.26 -19.38
C GLU A 68 -13.26 12.68 -18.71
N PHE A 69 -13.28 12.74 -17.37
CA PHE A 69 -14.43 13.11 -16.56
C PHE A 69 -14.05 14.30 -15.67
N PRO A 70 -13.90 15.52 -16.24
CA PRO A 70 -13.22 16.60 -15.55
C PRO A 70 -13.91 17.11 -14.29
N GLU A 71 -15.21 16.86 -14.17
CA GLU A 71 -16.06 17.20 -13.02
C GLU A 71 -15.94 16.18 -11.88
N TRP A 72 -15.40 14.98 -12.15
CA TRP A 72 -15.13 13.95 -11.15
C TRP A 72 -13.77 14.19 -10.51
N LYS A 73 -13.78 14.74 -9.28
CA LYS A 73 -12.55 15.13 -8.56
C LYS A 73 -11.60 13.94 -8.34
N ASP A 74 -12.16 12.78 -8.02
CA ASP A 74 -11.41 11.57 -7.69
C ASP A 74 -11.09 10.70 -8.92
N GLU A 75 -11.30 11.19 -10.16
CA GLU A 75 -10.95 10.46 -11.40
C GLU A 75 -9.50 9.98 -11.38
N LEU A 76 -8.56 10.86 -11.01
CA LEU A 76 -7.13 10.55 -11.01
C LEU A 76 -6.73 9.55 -9.92
N VAL A 77 -7.56 9.36 -8.90
CA VAL A 77 -7.35 8.38 -7.83
C VAL A 77 -8.00 7.04 -8.20
N LEU A 78 -9.27 7.05 -8.62
CA LEU A 78 -10.04 5.84 -8.88
C LEU A 78 -9.68 5.16 -10.19
N LYS A 79 -9.30 5.91 -11.24
CA LYS A 79 -8.91 5.34 -12.53
C LYS A 79 -7.70 4.39 -12.44
N PRO A 80 -6.55 4.77 -11.85
CA PRO A 80 -5.46 3.82 -11.65
C PRO A 80 -5.82 2.67 -10.70
N ALA A 81 -6.69 2.88 -9.71
CA ALA A 81 -7.14 1.81 -8.80
C ALA A 81 -7.92 0.71 -9.55
N VAL A 82 -8.91 1.08 -10.37
CA VAL A 82 -9.68 0.09 -11.16
C VAL A 82 -8.84 -0.54 -12.28
N MET A 83 -7.85 0.19 -12.84
CA MET A 83 -6.89 -0.39 -13.77
C MET A 83 -5.99 -1.43 -13.09
N GLY A 84 -5.52 -1.17 -11.86
CA GLY A 84 -4.79 -2.14 -11.04
C GLY A 84 -5.60 -3.42 -10.83
N LEU A 85 -6.87 -3.28 -10.45
CA LEU A 85 -7.82 -4.39 -10.28
C LEU A 85 -8.00 -5.21 -11.57
N GLU A 86 -8.15 -4.56 -12.73
CA GLU A 86 -8.26 -5.25 -14.02
C GLU A 86 -6.98 -6.02 -14.38
N ILE A 87 -5.80 -5.45 -14.07
CA ILE A 87 -4.52 -6.16 -14.23
C ILE A 87 -4.47 -7.38 -13.32
N THR A 88 -5.00 -7.30 -12.10
CA THR A 88 -5.14 -8.45 -11.19
C THR A 88 -6.04 -9.54 -11.77
N PHE A 89 -7.16 -9.20 -12.41
CA PHE A 89 -8.00 -10.20 -13.11
C PHE A 89 -7.22 -10.89 -14.24
N ARG A 90 -6.47 -10.11 -15.03
CA ARG A 90 -5.57 -10.65 -16.06
C ARG A 90 -4.54 -11.60 -15.45
N PHE A 91 -3.97 -11.24 -14.32
CA PHE A 91 -2.98 -12.06 -13.63
C PHE A 91 -3.57 -13.38 -13.12
N ILE A 92 -4.78 -13.36 -12.56
CA ILE A 92 -5.53 -14.57 -12.19
C ILE A 92 -5.71 -15.48 -13.40
N SER A 93 -6.12 -14.94 -14.55
CA SER A 93 -6.26 -15.72 -15.79
C SER A 93 -4.94 -16.39 -16.20
N THR A 94 -3.83 -15.66 -16.13
CA THR A 94 -2.49 -16.15 -16.48
C THR A 94 -2.08 -17.32 -15.58
N VAL A 95 -2.22 -17.17 -14.26
CA VAL A 95 -1.77 -18.19 -13.30
C VAL A 95 -2.67 -19.43 -13.28
N LEU A 96 -3.97 -19.26 -13.47
CA LEU A 96 -4.89 -20.42 -13.57
C LEU A 96 -4.69 -21.21 -14.87
N SER A 97 -4.07 -20.59 -15.88
CA SER A 97 -3.68 -21.24 -17.13
C SER A 97 -2.28 -21.85 -17.08
N ASP A 98 -1.58 -21.77 -15.94
CA ASP A 98 -0.27 -22.40 -15.77
C ASP A 98 -0.37 -23.93 -15.82
N HIS A 99 0.36 -24.53 -16.77
CA HIS A 99 0.41 -25.97 -16.99
C HIS A 99 1.60 -26.65 -16.30
N ARG A 100 2.54 -25.90 -15.71
CA ARG A 100 3.72 -26.47 -15.05
C ARG A 100 3.29 -27.34 -13.86
N PRO A 101 3.87 -28.54 -13.71
CA PRO A 101 3.44 -29.50 -12.68
C PRO A 101 3.82 -29.05 -11.26
N TYR A 102 4.89 -28.26 -11.12
CA TYR A 102 5.38 -27.77 -9.83
C TYR A 102 4.79 -26.41 -9.42
N ALA A 103 3.96 -25.78 -10.27
CA ALA A 103 3.31 -24.52 -9.95
C ALA A 103 2.28 -24.71 -8.82
N ASN A 104 2.45 -24.00 -7.71
CA ASN A 104 1.53 -24.04 -6.57
C ASN A 104 0.25 -23.24 -6.82
N ARG A 105 -0.57 -23.71 -7.78
CA ARG A 105 -1.80 -23.05 -8.23
C ARG A 105 -2.80 -22.79 -7.11
N ARG A 106 -2.83 -23.64 -6.08
CA ARG A 106 -3.71 -23.47 -4.92
C ARG A 106 -3.33 -22.22 -4.12
N GLU A 107 -2.04 -22.04 -3.86
CA GLU A 107 -1.57 -20.89 -3.09
C GLU A 107 -1.64 -19.60 -3.90
N TRP A 108 -1.28 -19.65 -5.19
CA TRP A 108 -1.51 -18.55 -6.12
C TRP A 108 -2.97 -18.07 -6.12
N LYS A 109 -3.93 -19.00 -6.25
CA LYS A 109 -5.36 -18.69 -6.19
C LYS A 109 -5.76 -18.00 -4.87
N ARG A 110 -5.20 -18.44 -3.74
CA ARG A 110 -5.51 -17.86 -2.43
C ARG A 110 -4.96 -16.45 -2.29
N ARG A 111 -3.68 -16.24 -2.63
CA ARG A 111 -3.04 -14.93 -2.48
C ARG A 111 -3.58 -13.90 -3.48
N LEU A 112 -3.85 -14.30 -4.72
CA LEU A 112 -4.48 -13.40 -5.70
C LEU A 112 -5.92 -13.05 -5.30
N LEU A 113 -6.69 -14.01 -4.76
CA LEU A 113 -8.03 -13.71 -4.26
C LEU A 113 -7.96 -12.74 -3.06
N ALA A 114 -7.05 -12.97 -2.11
CA ALA A 114 -6.87 -12.08 -0.97
C ALA A 114 -6.46 -10.67 -1.42
N LEU A 115 -5.49 -10.57 -2.34
CA LEU A 115 -5.08 -9.31 -2.96
C LEU A 115 -6.25 -8.59 -3.62
N THR A 116 -7.03 -9.30 -4.45
CA THR A 116 -8.19 -8.73 -5.14
C THR A 116 -9.23 -8.20 -4.14
N THR A 117 -9.47 -8.92 -3.04
CA THR A 117 -10.35 -8.45 -1.97
C THR A 117 -9.81 -7.19 -1.30
N SER A 118 -8.50 -7.11 -1.00
CA SER A 118 -7.86 -5.90 -0.48
C SER A 118 -7.99 -4.72 -1.45
N GLU A 119 -7.82 -4.94 -2.76
CA GLU A 119 -8.02 -3.93 -3.81
C GLU A 119 -9.47 -3.42 -3.82
N ILE A 120 -10.45 -4.32 -3.77
CA ILE A 120 -11.88 -3.98 -3.76
C ILE A 120 -12.26 -3.19 -2.49
N GLU A 121 -11.77 -3.60 -1.32
CA GLU A 121 -11.98 -2.87 -0.05
C GLU A 121 -11.50 -1.42 -0.19
N ILE A 122 -10.28 -1.22 -0.71
CA ILE A 122 -9.72 0.12 -0.89
C ILE A 122 -10.51 0.92 -1.94
N ILE A 123 -10.92 0.31 -3.04
CA ILE A 123 -11.78 0.97 -4.05
C ILE A 123 -13.11 1.40 -3.44
N ALA A 124 -13.74 0.57 -2.62
CA ALA A 124 -14.98 0.93 -1.94
C ALA A 124 -14.77 2.14 -1.02
N LEU A 125 -13.70 2.15 -0.21
CA LEU A 125 -13.35 3.30 0.65
C LEU A 125 -13.12 4.59 -0.16
N LEU A 126 -12.48 4.49 -1.34
CA LEU A 126 -12.30 5.62 -2.24
C LEU A 126 -13.63 6.16 -2.81
N CYS A 127 -14.66 5.32 -2.91
CA CYS A 127 -15.98 5.70 -3.40
C CYS A 127 -16.91 6.27 -2.32
N GLU A 128 -16.57 6.16 -1.02
CA GLU A 128 -17.41 6.65 0.08
C GLU A 128 -17.47 8.19 0.12
N ASP A 129 -16.35 8.85 -0.16
CA ASP A 129 -16.20 10.31 -0.09
C ASP A 129 -16.87 11.06 -1.27
N ASP A 130 -17.40 10.34 -2.26
CA ASP A 130 -17.89 10.86 -3.54
C ASP A 130 -19.33 11.44 -3.49
N VAL A 131 -19.83 11.76 -2.27
CA VAL A 131 -21.20 12.26 -2.05
C VAL A 131 -21.41 13.66 -2.67
N GLU A 132 -20.38 14.51 -2.66
CA GLU A 132 -20.43 15.86 -3.23
C GLU A 132 -20.38 15.87 -4.77
N THR A 133 -19.83 14.82 -5.37
CA THR A 133 -19.53 14.68 -6.81
C THR A 133 -20.43 13.66 -7.52
N ARG A 134 -21.47 13.14 -6.84
CA ARG A 134 -22.40 12.11 -7.36
C ARG A 134 -22.88 12.32 -8.80
N GLY A 135 -23.11 13.57 -9.22
CA GLY A 135 -23.60 13.89 -10.56
C GLY A 135 -22.54 13.83 -11.68
N ALA A 136 -21.26 13.82 -11.32
CA ALA A 136 -20.13 13.80 -12.24
C ALA A 136 -19.50 12.41 -12.43
N ILE A 137 -19.85 11.45 -11.56
CA ILE A 137 -19.36 10.08 -11.64
C ILE A 137 -20.01 9.43 -12.87
N PRO A 138 -19.24 8.74 -13.74
CA PRO A 138 -19.78 8.08 -14.91
C PRO A 138 -20.58 6.83 -14.52
N ILE A 139 -21.85 7.05 -14.17
CA ILE A 139 -22.82 6.03 -13.78
C ILE A 139 -23.76 5.77 -14.96
N VAL A 140 -24.00 4.51 -15.28
CA VAL A 140 -24.99 4.09 -16.25
C VAL A 140 -26.32 3.92 -15.53
N ASP A 141 -27.19 4.93 -15.61
CA ASP A 141 -28.59 4.86 -15.17
C ASP A 141 -29.53 4.97 -16.38
N LEU A 142 -30.30 3.92 -16.66
CA LEU A 142 -31.23 3.85 -17.79
C LEU A 142 -32.65 4.32 -17.45
N THR A 143 -32.86 5.02 -16.34
CA THR A 143 -34.12 5.76 -16.12
C THR A 143 -34.38 6.84 -17.20
N SER A 144 -33.37 7.21 -17.99
CA SER A 144 -33.41 8.31 -18.97
C SER A 144 -33.51 7.89 -20.45
N SER A 145 -33.44 6.60 -20.80
CA SER A 145 -33.71 6.16 -22.17
C SER A 145 -35.17 5.77 -22.31
N ASP A 146 -35.91 6.52 -23.14
CA ASP A 146 -37.26 6.16 -23.60
C ASP A 146 -37.28 4.72 -24.11
N GLY A 147 -37.66 3.76 -23.24
CA GLY A 147 -38.27 2.46 -23.54
C GLY A 147 -37.64 1.56 -24.62
N VAL A 148 -36.45 1.82 -25.14
CA VAL A 148 -35.84 1.05 -26.22
C VAL A 148 -34.57 0.40 -25.70
N LEU A 149 -34.74 -0.79 -25.12
CA LEU A 149 -33.64 -1.75 -24.97
C LEU A 149 -33.12 -2.07 -26.37
N ALA A 150 -31.94 -1.57 -26.73
CA ALA A 150 -31.22 -2.04 -27.90
C ALA A 150 -30.87 -3.51 -27.67
N ARG A 151 -31.72 -4.39 -28.22
CA ARG A 151 -31.66 -5.86 -28.07
C ARG A 151 -30.60 -6.48 -28.97
N GLU A 152 -29.49 -5.80 -29.16
CA GLU A 152 -28.34 -6.30 -29.92
C GLU A 152 -27.23 -6.58 -28.91
N ASN A 153 -27.35 -7.74 -28.24
CA ASN A 153 -26.30 -8.44 -27.48
C ASN A 153 -26.07 -8.13 -25.99
N SER A 154 -27.02 -7.57 -25.24
CA SER A 154 -26.79 -7.18 -23.83
C SER A 154 -27.25 -8.21 -22.77
N SER A 155 -26.37 -8.57 -21.84
CA SER A 155 -26.63 -9.21 -20.55
C SER A 155 -27.05 -8.18 -19.49
N ALA A 156 -28.10 -7.42 -19.77
CA ALA A 156 -28.67 -6.44 -18.87
C ALA A 156 -29.72 -7.10 -17.95
N GLU A 157 -29.48 -7.12 -16.65
CA GLU A 157 -30.46 -7.57 -15.66
C GLU A 157 -31.32 -6.38 -15.22
N VAL A 158 -32.63 -6.46 -15.46
CA VAL A 158 -33.61 -5.41 -15.15
C VAL A 158 -34.36 -5.78 -13.88
N TRP A 159 -34.17 -5.02 -12.82
CA TRP A 159 -34.92 -5.14 -11.57
C TRP A 159 -36.05 -4.11 -11.57
N LYS A 160 -37.29 -4.56 -11.36
CA LYS A 160 -38.43 -3.66 -11.13
C LYS A 160 -38.65 -3.54 -9.63
N MET A 161 -38.37 -2.36 -9.07
CA MET A 161 -38.62 -2.08 -7.66
C MET A 161 -40.11 -1.86 -7.41
N SER A 162 -40.52 -1.96 -6.15
CA SER A 162 -41.93 -1.86 -5.71
C SER A 162 -42.60 -0.51 -6.03
N ASP A 163 -41.81 0.51 -6.35
CA ASP A 163 -42.21 1.88 -6.68
C ASP A 163 -42.22 2.18 -8.20
N GLU A 164 -42.23 1.13 -9.04
CA GLU A 164 -42.13 1.19 -10.50
C GLU A 164 -40.80 1.70 -11.07
N THR A 165 -39.79 1.99 -10.24
CA THR A 165 -38.45 2.28 -10.75
C THR A 165 -37.81 1.01 -11.33
N THR A 166 -37.33 1.11 -12.57
CA THR A 166 -36.58 0.04 -13.24
C THR A 166 -35.10 0.35 -13.16
N VAL A 167 -34.34 -0.49 -12.47
CA VAL A 167 -32.88 -0.39 -12.45
C VAL A 167 -32.29 -1.47 -13.33
N VAL A 168 -31.43 -1.07 -14.25
CA VAL A 168 -30.71 -1.98 -15.15
C VAL A 168 -29.26 -2.03 -14.72
N SER A 169 -28.80 -3.21 -14.29
CA SER A 169 -27.38 -3.44 -14.03
C SER A 169 -26.69 -3.69 -15.37
N ARG A 170 -25.69 -2.85 -15.71
CA ARG A 170 -24.85 -3.06 -16.91
C ARG A 170 -23.54 -3.71 -16.48
N VAL A 171 -23.33 -4.92 -16.97
CA VAL A 171 -22.07 -5.65 -16.83
C VAL A 171 -21.08 -5.16 -17.90
N SER A 172 -19.85 -4.91 -17.49
CA SER A 172 -18.71 -4.61 -18.37
C SER A 172 -18.56 -5.69 -19.45
N GLU A 173 -18.42 -5.27 -20.69
CA GLU A 173 -18.27 -6.17 -21.84
C GLU A 173 -16.80 -6.49 -22.10
N ALA A 174 -15.89 -5.58 -21.70
CA ALA A 174 -14.46 -5.70 -21.96
C ALA A 174 -13.66 -6.27 -20.78
N SER A 175 -14.15 -6.17 -19.55
CA SER A 175 -13.46 -6.67 -18.36
C SER A 175 -13.30 -8.18 -18.40
N LEU A 176 -12.21 -8.66 -17.81
CA LEU A 176 -11.92 -10.08 -17.72
C LEU A 176 -12.71 -10.80 -16.62
N LEU A 177 -13.19 -10.11 -15.57
CA LEU A 177 -13.89 -10.78 -14.46
C LEU A 177 -15.18 -11.52 -14.90
N PRO A 178 -16.10 -10.92 -15.68
CA PRO A 178 -17.24 -11.64 -16.24
C PRO A 178 -16.83 -12.88 -17.06
N ARG A 179 -15.71 -12.79 -17.78
CA ARG A 179 -15.18 -13.88 -18.61
C ARG A 179 -14.60 -15.01 -17.75
N LEU A 180 -13.91 -14.67 -16.65
CA LEU A 180 -13.42 -15.63 -15.67
C LEU A 180 -14.58 -16.38 -14.99
N ALA A 181 -15.71 -15.72 -14.77
CA ALA A 181 -16.91 -16.35 -14.22
C ALA A 181 -17.53 -17.39 -15.16
N ALA A 182 -17.42 -17.19 -16.49
CA ALA A 182 -17.92 -18.12 -17.50
C ALA A 182 -17.04 -19.38 -17.70
N TRP A 183 -15.82 -19.41 -17.15
CA TRP A 183 -14.87 -20.50 -17.34
C TRP A 183 -14.77 -21.41 -16.12
N HIS A 184 -15.05 -22.71 -16.30
CA HIS A 184 -15.07 -23.71 -15.21
C HIS A 184 -13.80 -23.73 -14.33
N LYS A 185 -12.61 -23.44 -14.89
CA LYS A 185 -11.35 -23.41 -14.12
C LYS A 185 -11.25 -22.23 -13.15
N SER A 186 -11.88 -21.11 -13.48
CA SER A 186 -11.81 -19.84 -12.74
C SER A 186 -13.13 -19.43 -12.08
N GLU A 187 -14.23 -20.12 -12.39
CA GLU A 187 -15.59 -19.83 -11.93
C GLU A 187 -15.66 -19.63 -10.40
N GLU A 188 -15.05 -20.53 -9.62
CA GLU A 188 -15.07 -20.42 -8.15
C GLU A 188 -14.33 -19.17 -7.64
N VAL A 189 -13.24 -18.79 -8.30
CA VAL A 189 -12.47 -17.57 -7.94
C VAL A 189 -13.29 -16.34 -8.30
N ALA A 190 -13.79 -16.29 -9.52
CA ALA A 190 -14.58 -15.18 -10.01
C ALA A 190 -15.84 -14.96 -9.16
N LYS A 191 -16.58 -16.02 -8.81
CA LYS A 191 -17.74 -15.90 -7.90
C LYS A 191 -17.37 -15.29 -6.56
N LYS A 192 -16.25 -15.69 -5.96
CA LYS A 192 -15.79 -15.11 -4.68
C LYS A 192 -15.45 -13.63 -4.81
N ILE A 193 -14.83 -13.23 -5.92
CA ILE A 193 -14.54 -11.82 -6.22
C ILE A 193 -15.85 -11.05 -6.38
N LEU A 194 -16.80 -11.55 -7.16
CA LEU A 194 -18.11 -10.91 -7.36
C LEU A 194 -18.87 -10.72 -6.04
N TYR A 195 -18.84 -11.70 -5.13
CA TYR A 195 -19.40 -11.54 -3.79
C TYR A 195 -18.61 -10.55 -2.92
N SER A 196 -17.29 -10.48 -3.08
CA SER A 196 -16.47 -9.46 -2.40
C SER A 196 -16.90 -8.06 -2.84
N ILE A 197 -17.12 -7.86 -4.14
CA ILE A 197 -17.63 -6.58 -4.69
C ILE A 197 -19.00 -6.24 -4.08
N GLU A 198 -19.94 -7.19 -4.05
CA GLU A 198 -21.27 -6.98 -3.45
C GLU A 198 -21.17 -6.54 -1.98
N CYS A 199 -20.35 -7.22 -1.19
CA CYS A 199 -20.18 -6.95 0.23
C CYS A 199 -19.55 -5.57 0.48
N GLU A 200 -18.40 -5.29 -0.13
CA GLU A 200 -17.66 -4.03 0.12
C GLU A 200 -18.41 -2.82 -0.45
N MET A 201 -19.12 -2.98 -1.57
CA MET A 201 -19.86 -1.89 -2.18
C MET A 201 -21.23 -1.65 -1.52
N GLN A 202 -21.62 -2.39 -0.47
CA GLN A 202 -22.97 -2.29 0.11
C GLN A 202 -23.34 -0.88 0.58
N GLY A 203 -22.37 -0.13 1.12
CA GLY A 203 -22.57 1.26 1.56
C GLY A 203 -22.49 2.31 0.43
N ILE A 204 -22.04 1.92 -0.76
CA ILE A 204 -21.78 2.81 -1.89
C ILE A 204 -23.04 2.96 -2.75
N PRO A 205 -23.38 4.17 -3.24
CA PRO A 205 -24.61 4.42 -4.00
C PRO A 205 -24.68 3.78 -5.39
N TYR A 206 -23.57 3.26 -5.89
CA TYR A 206 -23.48 2.51 -7.15
C TYR A 206 -22.71 1.21 -6.93
N THR A 207 -22.70 0.37 -7.97
CA THR A 207 -21.90 -0.86 -7.99
C THR A 207 -20.81 -0.79 -9.05
N LEU A 208 -19.81 -1.69 -9.04
CA LEU A 208 -18.68 -1.62 -9.99
C LEU A 208 -19.05 -2.00 -11.44
N GLY A 209 -20.18 -2.67 -11.66
CA GLY A 209 -20.63 -3.06 -12.99
C GLY A 209 -19.83 -4.20 -13.59
N LEU A 210 -19.33 -5.13 -12.77
CA LEU A 210 -18.47 -6.24 -13.17
C LEU A 210 -19.18 -7.61 -13.18
N GLY A 211 -20.51 -7.61 -13.03
CA GLY A 211 -21.33 -8.83 -13.01
C GLY A 211 -21.64 -9.34 -11.60
N GLU A 212 -21.41 -8.50 -10.59
CA GLU A 212 -21.82 -8.77 -9.22
C GLU A 212 -23.36 -8.85 -9.11
N PRO A 213 -23.90 -9.59 -8.12
CA PRO A 213 -25.35 -9.82 -8.00
C PRO A 213 -26.19 -8.54 -7.93
N ASN A 214 -25.65 -7.47 -7.33
CA ASN A 214 -26.32 -6.18 -7.17
C ASN A 214 -27.70 -6.30 -6.51
N LEU A 215 -27.74 -6.91 -5.32
CA LEU A 215 -28.99 -7.25 -4.63
C LEU A 215 -29.81 -6.01 -4.23
N ALA A 216 -29.15 -4.87 -4.09
CA ALA A 216 -29.76 -3.59 -3.77
C ALA A 216 -30.32 -2.85 -5.01
N GLY A 217 -30.11 -3.38 -6.23
CA GLY A 217 -30.56 -2.73 -7.46
C GLY A 217 -29.96 -1.33 -7.63
N LYS A 218 -28.65 -1.20 -7.42
CA LYS A 218 -27.92 0.07 -7.58
C LYS A 218 -27.55 0.30 -9.05
N PRO A 219 -27.40 1.55 -9.49
CA PRO A 219 -26.87 1.80 -10.83
C PRO A 219 -25.40 1.35 -10.93
N SER A 220 -24.94 1.07 -12.15
CA SER A 220 -23.60 0.53 -12.40
C SER A 220 -22.62 1.63 -12.79
N PHE A 221 -21.43 1.60 -12.20
CA PHE A 221 -20.27 2.35 -12.65
C PHE A 221 -19.92 1.95 -14.08
N ASN A 222 -19.62 2.94 -14.95
CA ASN A 222 -19.24 2.68 -16.33
C ASN A 222 -17.77 2.22 -16.41
N TYR A 223 -17.54 0.98 -15.96
CA TYR A 223 -16.20 0.39 -15.84
C TYR A 223 -15.42 0.43 -17.15
N ASP A 224 -16.06 0.13 -18.28
CA ASP A 224 -15.41 0.11 -19.60
C ASP A 224 -14.92 1.49 -20.04
N ALA A 225 -15.68 2.55 -19.72
CA ALA A 225 -15.29 3.92 -20.06
C ALA A 225 -14.12 4.42 -19.20
N VAL A 226 -14.08 4.05 -17.91
CA VAL A 226 -13.03 4.51 -16.99
C VAL A 226 -11.78 3.64 -17.05
N CYS A 227 -11.93 2.32 -16.87
CA CYS A 227 -10.82 1.38 -16.82
C CYS A 227 -10.20 1.12 -18.20
N LYS A 228 -11.01 1.23 -19.27
CA LYS A 228 -10.61 0.91 -20.65
C LYS A 228 -9.91 -0.45 -20.78
N PRO A 229 -10.55 -1.57 -20.39
CA PRO A 229 -9.87 -2.88 -20.31
C PRO A 229 -9.20 -3.30 -21.62
N ASN A 230 -9.79 -2.98 -22.78
CA ASN A 230 -9.21 -3.30 -24.09
C ASN A 230 -7.85 -2.62 -24.33
N GLU A 231 -7.72 -1.34 -23.98
CA GLU A 231 -6.47 -0.59 -24.10
C GLU A 231 -5.42 -1.15 -23.12
N LEU A 232 -5.83 -1.44 -21.89
CA LEU A 232 -4.99 -2.02 -20.86
C LEU A 232 -4.50 -3.43 -21.21
N HIS A 233 -5.37 -4.26 -21.80
CA HIS A 233 -5.03 -5.61 -22.28
C HIS A 233 -4.07 -5.58 -23.47
N ALA A 234 -4.04 -4.51 -24.26
CA ALA A 234 -3.04 -4.32 -25.32
C ALA A 234 -1.63 -4.09 -24.75
N LEU A 235 -1.52 -3.69 -23.48
CA LEU A 235 -0.26 -3.51 -22.75
C LEU A 235 0.25 -4.81 -22.10
N LYS A 236 -0.31 -5.98 -22.39
CA LYS A 236 0.13 -7.25 -21.75
C LYS A 236 1.48 -7.80 -22.21
N LYS A 237 2.08 -7.25 -23.27
CA LYS A 237 3.34 -7.73 -23.86
C LYS A 237 4.46 -6.71 -23.61
N CYS A 238 5.63 -7.20 -23.19
CA CYS A 238 6.82 -6.38 -23.05
C CYS A 238 7.40 -6.00 -24.43
N PRO A 239 7.95 -4.79 -24.65
CA PRO A 239 8.44 -4.33 -25.95
C PRO A 239 9.62 -5.12 -26.54
N SER A 240 10.35 -5.89 -25.72
CA SER A 240 11.59 -6.59 -26.12
C SER A 240 11.40 -8.00 -26.69
N ASP A 241 10.16 -8.46 -26.91
CA ASP A 241 9.89 -9.90 -27.03
C ASP A 241 9.78 -10.48 -28.45
N ASN A 242 10.48 -11.60 -28.61
CA ASN A 242 10.15 -12.70 -29.53
C ASN A 242 9.09 -13.61 -28.88
N ALA A 243 8.29 -14.31 -29.69
CA ALA A 243 6.95 -14.82 -29.38
C ALA A 243 6.72 -15.78 -28.18
N ASP A 244 7.73 -16.17 -27.41
CA ASP A 244 7.58 -17.09 -26.26
C ASP A 244 7.77 -16.34 -24.93
N MET A 245 6.66 -15.83 -24.40
CA MET A 245 6.64 -15.27 -23.05
C MET A 245 6.71 -16.39 -22.02
N ASP A 246 7.88 -16.59 -21.43
CA ASP A 246 8.02 -17.41 -20.22
C ASP A 246 7.09 -16.86 -19.13
N LEU A 247 6.39 -17.76 -18.45
CA LEU A 247 5.30 -17.43 -17.55
C LEU A 247 5.78 -16.61 -16.34
N GLU A 248 7.02 -16.83 -15.92
CA GLU A 248 7.74 -16.06 -14.90
C GLU A 248 7.84 -14.58 -15.27
N ASN A 249 8.12 -14.28 -16.53
CA ASN A 249 8.22 -12.91 -17.00
C ASN A 249 6.83 -12.25 -16.97
N GLN A 250 5.78 -12.99 -17.33
CA GLN A 250 4.40 -12.50 -17.23
C GLN A 250 4.01 -12.23 -15.78
N THR A 251 4.42 -13.09 -14.86
CA THR A 251 4.20 -12.93 -13.41
C THR A 251 4.88 -11.68 -12.90
N LEU A 252 6.20 -11.52 -13.13
CA LEU A 252 6.96 -10.34 -12.71
C LEU A 252 6.35 -9.05 -13.30
N TYR A 253 6.04 -9.08 -14.58
CA TYR A 253 5.42 -7.97 -15.30
C TYR A 253 4.07 -7.57 -14.72
N ALA A 254 3.17 -8.54 -14.48
CA ALA A 254 1.86 -8.27 -13.90
C ALA A 254 1.96 -7.74 -12.48
N THR A 255 2.78 -8.36 -11.61
CA THR A 255 3.00 -7.90 -10.23
C THR A 255 3.42 -6.44 -10.20
N HIS A 256 4.40 -6.05 -11.02
CA HIS A 256 4.89 -4.67 -11.03
C HIS A 256 3.93 -3.68 -11.70
N GLN A 257 3.14 -4.08 -12.70
CA GLN A 257 2.10 -3.18 -13.23
C GLN A 257 0.99 -2.90 -12.20
N ILE A 258 0.60 -3.90 -11.41
CA ILE A 258 -0.33 -3.72 -10.29
C ILE A 258 0.31 -2.78 -9.26
N LEU A 259 1.58 -3.04 -8.88
CA LEU A 259 2.33 -2.19 -7.96
C LEU A 259 2.36 -0.72 -8.39
N GLU A 260 2.74 -0.44 -9.64
CA GLU A 260 2.82 0.93 -10.18
C GLU A 260 1.45 1.62 -10.23
N SER A 261 0.37 0.87 -10.49
CA SER A 261 -0.99 1.41 -10.45
C SER A 261 -1.33 1.91 -9.04
N TRP A 262 -1.01 1.14 -8.00
CA TRP A 262 -1.27 1.51 -6.61
C TRP A 262 -0.26 2.50 -6.02
N ILE A 263 0.95 2.58 -6.56
CA ILE A 263 1.88 3.69 -6.30
C ILE A 263 1.28 5.00 -6.83
N CYS A 264 0.70 4.98 -8.04
CA CYS A 264 0.01 6.15 -8.58
C CYS A 264 -1.17 6.58 -7.69
N VAL A 265 -2.00 5.63 -7.24
CA VAL A 265 -3.09 5.89 -6.28
C VAL A 265 -2.56 6.54 -5.00
N SER A 266 -1.47 6.00 -4.44
CA SER A 266 -0.83 6.53 -3.22
C SER A 266 -0.39 7.99 -3.38
N LYS A 267 0.21 8.34 -4.53
CA LYS A 267 0.63 9.72 -4.84
C LYS A 267 -0.55 10.68 -4.83
N GLN A 268 -1.66 10.29 -5.47
CA GLN A 268 -2.86 11.11 -5.54
C GLN A 268 -3.55 11.23 -4.17
N ILE A 269 -3.55 10.17 -3.34
CA ILE A 269 -4.05 10.24 -1.96
C ILE A 269 -3.18 11.19 -1.11
N LEU A 270 -1.86 11.16 -1.25
CA LEU A 270 -0.96 12.09 -0.55
C LEU A 270 -1.27 13.55 -0.88
N GLU A 271 -1.46 13.88 -2.16
CA GLU A 271 -1.88 15.21 -2.61
C GLU A 271 -3.25 15.59 -2.01
N ARG A 272 -4.19 14.64 -1.94
CA ARG A 272 -5.52 14.82 -1.33
C ARG A 272 -5.44 15.07 0.18
N ILE A 273 -4.58 14.36 0.92
CA ILE A 273 -4.32 14.57 2.35
C ILE A 273 -3.83 16.00 2.59
N LEU A 274 -2.81 16.43 1.84
CA LEU A 274 -2.24 17.77 2.00
C LEU A 274 -3.29 18.86 1.75
N SER A 275 -4.06 18.74 0.67
CA SER A 275 -5.14 19.68 0.36
C SER A 275 -6.21 19.75 1.47
N ARG A 276 -6.60 18.60 2.05
CA ARG A 276 -7.58 18.53 3.15
C ARG A 276 -7.02 19.08 4.46
N ILE A 277 -5.71 18.95 4.73
CA ILE A 277 -5.05 19.59 5.87
C ILE A 277 -5.07 21.12 5.70
N GLU A 278 -4.71 21.62 4.52
CA GLU A 278 -4.74 23.05 4.20
C GLU A 278 -6.14 23.65 4.37
N SER A 279 -7.18 22.91 3.93
CA SER A 279 -8.57 23.31 4.10
C SER A 279 -9.14 23.07 5.50
N ARG A 280 -8.32 22.61 6.46
CA ARG A 280 -8.71 22.21 7.82
C ARG A 280 -9.79 21.13 7.91
N SER A 281 -9.95 20.31 6.86
CA SER A 281 -10.82 19.13 6.87
C SER A 281 -10.10 17.93 7.49
N PHE A 282 -9.85 18.01 8.80
CA PHE A 282 -9.02 17.04 9.51
C PHE A 282 -9.63 15.63 9.59
N GLU A 283 -10.96 15.51 9.60
CA GLU A 283 -11.65 14.22 9.60
C GLU A 283 -11.42 13.49 8.27
N ASN A 284 -11.63 14.18 7.15
CA ASN A 284 -11.41 13.63 5.82
C ASN A 284 -9.93 13.33 5.56
N ALA A 285 -9.02 14.22 6.00
CA ALA A 285 -7.57 13.95 5.94
C ALA A 285 -7.17 12.72 6.76
N SER A 286 -7.81 12.50 7.92
CA SER A 286 -7.58 11.30 8.73
C SER A 286 -8.07 10.04 8.02
N SER A 287 -9.23 10.11 7.34
CA SER A 287 -9.75 9.01 6.51
C SER A 287 -8.76 8.68 5.38
N ASP A 288 -8.24 9.69 4.69
CA ASP A 288 -7.26 9.47 3.62
C ASP A 288 -5.94 8.90 4.11
N CYS A 289 -5.48 9.28 5.30
CA CYS A 289 -4.31 8.66 5.91
C CYS A 289 -4.55 7.16 6.18
N TRP A 290 -5.76 6.77 6.57
CA TRP A 290 -6.11 5.37 6.73
C TRP A 290 -6.15 4.62 5.39
N ILE A 291 -6.70 5.23 4.34
CA ILE A 291 -6.65 4.66 2.97
C ILE A 291 -5.19 4.52 2.51
N LEU A 292 -4.35 5.53 2.72
CA LEU A 292 -2.92 5.47 2.38
C LEU A 292 -2.19 4.36 3.15
N GLU A 293 -2.48 4.19 4.44
CA GLU A 293 -1.96 3.08 5.25
C GLU A 293 -2.34 1.71 4.64
N LYS A 294 -3.61 1.56 4.22
CA LYS A 294 -4.11 0.35 3.54
C LYS A 294 -3.40 0.13 2.21
N VAL A 295 -3.18 1.17 1.41
CA VAL A 295 -2.44 1.05 0.15
C VAL A 295 -0.99 0.62 0.39
N TRP A 296 -0.28 1.16 1.39
CA TRP A 296 1.07 0.69 1.74
C TRP A 296 1.11 -0.79 2.13
N LYS A 297 0.08 -1.27 2.86
CA LYS A 297 -0.07 -2.70 3.16
C LYS A 297 -0.35 -3.53 1.90
N LEU A 298 -1.16 -3.02 0.99
CA LEU A 298 -1.41 -3.63 -0.32
C LEU A 298 -0.13 -3.73 -1.16
N LEU A 299 0.69 -2.67 -1.23
CA LEU A 299 1.97 -2.70 -1.95
C LEU A 299 2.89 -3.83 -1.44
N LYS A 300 2.87 -4.07 -0.13
CA LYS A 300 3.58 -5.22 0.47
C LYS A 300 2.97 -6.55 0.03
N GLU A 301 1.64 -6.70 0.06
CA GLU A 301 0.94 -7.91 -0.40
C GLU A 301 1.23 -8.23 -1.88
N ILE A 302 1.34 -7.21 -2.72
CA ILE A 302 1.72 -7.33 -4.13
C ILE A 302 3.14 -7.87 -4.26
N GLU A 303 4.11 -7.28 -3.56
CA GLU A 303 5.51 -7.76 -3.58
C GLU A 303 5.63 -9.20 -3.03
N ASP A 304 4.85 -9.56 -2.02
CA ASP A 304 4.83 -10.92 -1.43
C ASP A 304 4.36 -12.01 -2.43
N LEU A 305 3.80 -11.65 -3.59
CA LEU A 305 3.51 -12.60 -4.68
C LEU A 305 4.78 -13.21 -5.26
N HIS A 306 5.93 -12.53 -5.18
CA HIS A 306 7.22 -13.08 -5.63
C HIS A 306 7.62 -14.34 -4.85
N LEU A 307 7.11 -14.55 -3.63
CA LEU A 307 7.33 -15.78 -2.85
C LEU A 307 6.75 -17.04 -3.51
N LEU A 308 5.83 -16.87 -4.47
CA LEU A 308 5.16 -17.97 -5.16
C LEU A 308 5.85 -18.37 -6.47
N MET A 309 6.87 -17.61 -6.89
CA MET A 309 7.73 -17.99 -8.00
C MET A 309 8.73 -19.04 -7.55
N ASP A 310 9.00 -20.03 -8.40
CA ASP A 310 10.08 -20.97 -8.13
C ASP A 310 11.43 -20.22 -8.11
N PRO A 311 12.30 -20.46 -7.11
CA PRO A 311 13.57 -19.73 -6.99
C PRO A 311 14.50 -19.92 -8.20
N ASP A 312 14.58 -21.11 -8.78
CA ASP A 312 15.46 -21.37 -9.93
C ASP A 312 14.95 -20.67 -11.18
N ASP A 313 13.63 -20.72 -11.40
CA ASP A 313 12.97 -19.99 -12.48
C ASP A 313 13.14 -18.47 -12.34
N PHE A 314 13.00 -17.93 -11.12
CA PHE A 314 13.24 -16.51 -10.83
C PHE A 314 14.70 -16.11 -11.09
N LEU A 315 15.68 -16.89 -10.64
CA LEU A 315 17.11 -16.59 -10.85
C LEU A 315 17.49 -16.63 -12.33
N ARG A 316 16.91 -17.55 -13.11
CA ARG A 316 17.05 -17.57 -14.57
C ARG A 316 16.48 -16.30 -15.21
N LEU A 317 15.30 -15.86 -14.78
CA LEU A 317 14.70 -14.61 -15.25
C LEU A 317 15.55 -13.38 -14.86
N LYS A 318 16.01 -13.31 -13.61
CA LYS A 318 16.89 -12.25 -13.09
C LYS A 318 18.12 -12.06 -13.99
N ASN A 319 18.77 -13.17 -14.36
CA ASN A 319 19.94 -13.15 -15.23
C ASN A 319 19.62 -12.63 -16.64
N ARG A 320 18.47 -13.02 -17.22
CA ARG A 320 18.03 -12.56 -18.54
C ARG A 320 17.68 -11.07 -18.56
N LEU A 321 16.94 -10.61 -17.56
CA LEU A 321 16.54 -9.21 -17.43
C LEU A 321 17.68 -8.31 -16.93
N SER A 322 18.87 -8.87 -16.71
CA SER A 322 20.02 -8.16 -16.14
C SER A 322 19.64 -7.40 -14.87
N ILE A 323 18.80 -8.02 -14.03
CA ILE A 323 18.47 -7.52 -12.69
C ILE A 323 19.69 -7.82 -11.81
N LYS A 324 20.77 -7.07 -12.01
CA LYS A 324 21.96 -7.09 -11.18
C LYS A 324 21.86 -5.95 -10.16
N ALA A 325 22.04 -6.27 -8.88
CA ALA A 325 22.32 -5.27 -7.87
C ALA A 325 23.84 -5.06 -7.82
N THR A 326 24.34 -4.04 -8.52
CA THR A 326 25.77 -3.70 -8.49
C THR A 326 26.13 -2.79 -7.31
N SER A 327 25.12 -2.19 -6.67
CA SER A 327 25.20 -1.30 -5.51
C SER A 327 23.93 -1.39 -4.65
N GLU A 328 23.96 -0.86 -3.43
CA GLU A 328 22.80 -0.86 -2.52
C GLU A 328 21.63 0.00 -3.03
N SER A 329 21.86 0.95 -3.95
CA SER A 329 20.82 1.71 -4.67
C SER A 329 20.22 0.96 -5.85
N ASP A 330 20.68 -0.25 -6.15
CA ASP A 330 20.22 -1.04 -7.30
C ASP A 330 19.16 -2.09 -6.96
N PHE A 331 18.62 -2.11 -5.73
CA PHE A 331 17.45 -2.95 -5.44
C PHE A 331 16.33 -2.66 -6.43
N PHE A 332 15.64 -3.72 -6.87
CA PHE A 332 14.70 -3.62 -7.97
C PHE A 332 13.55 -2.64 -7.68
N CYS A 333 13.07 -2.57 -6.43
CA CYS A 333 12.05 -1.62 -6.01
C CYS A 333 12.47 -0.14 -6.21
N PHE A 334 13.75 0.19 -6.07
CA PHE A 334 14.24 1.56 -6.25
C PHE A 334 14.37 1.98 -7.72
N ARG A 335 14.10 1.07 -8.67
CA ARG A 335 13.95 1.43 -10.08
C ARG A 335 12.62 2.12 -10.37
N SER A 336 11.64 2.00 -9.48
CA SER A 336 10.43 2.83 -9.50
C SER A 336 10.74 4.20 -8.90
N ARG A 337 10.77 5.23 -9.76
CA ARG A 337 10.94 6.62 -9.32
C ARG A 337 9.79 7.08 -8.43
N GLU A 338 8.58 6.66 -8.78
CA GLU A 338 7.36 7.04 -8.05
C GLU A 338 7.29 6.38 -6.67
N LEU A 339 7.75 5.13 -6.52
CA LEU A 339 7.85 4.50 -5.18
C LEU A 339 8.76 5.31 -4.25
N VAL A 340 9.90 5.77 -4.76
CA VAL A 340 10.83 6.63 -4.00
C VAL A 340 10.17 7.96 -3.67
N GLU A 341 9.42 8.55 -4.60
CA GLU A 341 8.70 9.81 -4.39
C GLU A 341 7.62 9.68 -3.32
N ILE A 342 6.74 8.68 -3.39
CA ILE A 342 5.67 8.50 -2.39
C ILE A 342 6.23 8.19 -0.99
N THR A 343 7.40 7.54 -0.89
CA THR A 343 8.09 7.33 0.38
C THR A 343 8.59 8.65 0.96
N LYS A 344 9.16 9.54 0.13
CA LYS A 344 9.57 10.89 0.56
C LYS A 344 8.35 11.71 1.01
N LEU A 345 7.31 11.77 0.20
CA LEU A 345 6.08 12.50 0.52
C LEU A 345 5.41 11.98 1.79
N SER A 346 5.39 10.65 2.01
CA SER A 346 4.87 10.05 3.26
C SER A 346 5.68 10.48 4.48
N LYS A 347 7.01 10.60 4.35
CA LYS A 347 7.90 11.10 5.40
C LYS A 347 7.72 12.61 5.63
N ASP A 348 7.42 13.35 4.57
CA ASP A 348 7.26 14.80 4.60
C ASP A 348 5.94 15.25 5.23
N LEU A 349 4.97 14.35 5.42
CA LEU A 349 3.78 14.58 6.26
C LEU A 349 4.14 15.16 7.64
N LYS A 350 5.31 14.85 8.20
CA LYS A 350 5.80 15.46 9.46
C LYS A 350 5.84 17.00 9.44
N HIS A 351 5.99 17.60 8.27
CA HIS A 351 6.03 19.05 8.10
C HIS A 351 4.65 19.71 8.31
N GLU A 352 3.57 18.93 8.25
CA GLU A 352 2.21 19.41 8.50
C GLU A 352 1.80 19.38 9.98
N VAL A 353 2.56 18.70 10.84
CA VAL A 353 2.26 18.60 12.28
C VAL A 353 2.11 19.98 12.96
N PRO A 354 3.00 20.97 12.73
CA PRO A 354 2.84 22.31 13.30
C PRO A 354 1.56 23.01 12.83
N THR A 355 1.21 22.87 11.55
CA THR A 355 -0.04 23.40 10.96
C THR A 355 -1.26 22.79 11.65
N ILE A 356 -1.28 21.47 11.84
CA ILE A 356 -2.39 20.76 12.50
C ILE A 356 -2.53 21.19 13.97
N LEU A 357 -1.42 21.42 14.67
CA LEU A 357 -1.40 21.82 16.07
C LEU A 357 -1.61 23.34 16.29
N ASP A 358 -1.69 24.13 15.23
CA ASP A 358 -1.71 25.60 15.25
C ASP A 358 -0.52 26.20 16.04
N VAL A 359 0.70 25.70 15.77
CA VAL A 359 1.94 26.15 16.42
C VAL A 359 2.95 26.62 15.38
N GLU A 360 3.58 27.78 15.64
CA GLU A 360 4.70 28.26 14.82
C GLU A 360 5.89 27.30 14.88
N VAL A 361 6.47 27.01 13.72
CA VAL A 361 7.66 26.15 13.59
C VAL A 361 8.86 26.87 14.20
N ASP A 362 9.37 26.36 15.33
CA ASP A 362 10.74 26.67 15.72
C ASP A 362 11.67 25.88 14.78
N PRO A 363 12.62 26.52 14.08
CA PRO A 363 13.57 25.84 13.18
C PRO A 363 14.39 24.72 13.85
N LYS A 364 14.33 24.57 15.18
CA LYS A 364 14.93 23.45 15.92
C LYS A 364 13.95 22.34 16.37
N GLY A 365 12.69 22.36 15.95
CA GLY A 365 11.70 21.31 16.30
C GLY A 365 11.45 21.24 17.82
N GLY A 366 11.20 22.40 18.43
CA GLY A 366 11.34 22.59 19.88
C GLY A 366 10.24 21.97 20.78
N PRO A 367 10.37 22.17 22.11
CA PRO A 367 9.42 21.73 23.14
C PRO A 367 7.96 22.15 22.90
N ARG A 368 7.74 23.21 22.11
CA ARG A 368 6.41 23.77 21.83
C ARG A 368 5.48 22.81 21.09
N ILE A 369 5.97 22.08 20.09
CA ILE A 369 5.16 21.09 19.35
C ILE A 369 4.74 19.96 20.29
N GLN A 370 5.68 19.49 21.11
CA GLN A 370 5.42 18.46 22.12
C GLN A 370 4.39 18.93 23.16
N GLU A 371 4.54 20.13 23.72
CA GLU A 371 3.60 20.71 24.69
C GLU A 371 2.20 20.89 24.11
N ALA A 372 2.10 21.35 22.85
CA ALA A 372 0.83 21.48 22.15
C ALA A 372 0.15 20.14 21.93
N ALA A 373 0.89 19.11 21.47
CA ALA A 373 0.39 17.75 21.34
C ALA A 373 -0.08 17.18 22.69
N MET A 374 0.69 17.36 23.77
CA MET A 374 0.28 16.95 25.12
C MET A 374 -1.03 17.63 25.57
N LYS A 375 -1.17 18.93 25.32
CA LYS A 375 -2.37 19.71 25.65
C LYS A 375 -3.57 19.20 24.85
N LEU A 376 -3.39 18.94 23.55
CA LEU A 376 -4.41 18.38 22.67
C LEU A 376 -4.91 17.02 23.19
N TYR A 377 -3.99 16.07 23.43
CA TYR A 377 -4.32 14.72 23.90
C TYR A 377 -5.02 14.68 25.27
N ARG A 378 -4.76 15.66 26.15
CA ARG A 378 -5.44 15.76 27.44
C ARG A 378 -6.83 16.35 27.34
N LYS A 379 -6.97 17.43 26.59
CA LYS A 379 -8.26 18.12 26.45
C LYS A 379 -9.26 17.26 25.67
N LYS A 380 -8.79 16.53 24.66
CA LYS A 380 -9.61 15.67 23.78
C LYS A 380 -10.78 16.40 23.10
N ALA A 381 -10.76 17.73 23.07
CA ALA A 381 -11.84 18.53 22.51
C ALA A 381 -11.79 18.57 20.97
N GLU A 382 -10.59 18.50 20.39
CA GLU A 382 -10.35 18.52 18.95
C GLU A 382 -9.93 17.11 18.47
N PHE A 383 -10.85 16.16 18.58
CA PHE A 383 -10.58 14.74 18.32
C PHE A 383 -10.13 14.47 16.87
N ALA A 384 -10.63 15.22 15.89
CA ALA A 384 -10.23 15.08 14.49
C ALA A 384 -8.71 15.29 14.28
N LYS A 385 -8.12 16.28 14.97
CA LYS A 385 -6.67 16.50 14.95
C LYS A 385 -5.91 15.34 15.59
N ILE A 386 -6.45 14.76 16.67
CA ILE A 386 -5.84 13.60 17.33
C ILE A 386 -5.84 12.40 16.38
N HIS A 387 -6.97 12.12 15.73
CA HIS A 387 -7.10 11.00 14.79
C HIS A 387 -6.15 11.18 13.60
N LEU A 388 -6.08 12.37 13.01
CA LEU A 388 -5.16 12.67 11.91
C LEU A 388 -3.70 12.42 12.32
N LEU A 389 -3.25 12.96 13.45
CA LEU A 389 -1.88 12.77 13.92
C LEU A 389 -1.54 11.31 14.21
N GLN A 390 -2.51 10.52 14.70
CA GLN A 390 -2.35 9.08 14.88
C GLN A 390 -2.30 8.33 13.54
N ALA A 391 -3.15 8.71 12.58
CA ALA A 391 -3.19 8.11 11.26
C ALA A 391 -1.88 8.37 10.48
N MET A 392 -1.28 9.56 10.59
CA MET A 392 0.04 9.86 10.03
C MET A 392 1.14 8.95 10.61
N GLN A 393 1.10 8.65 11.91
CA GLN A 393 2.02 7.68 12.53
C GLN A 393 1.76 6.24 12.07
N ALA A 394 0.51 5.90 11.74
CA ALA A 394 0.16 4.60 11.16
C ALA A 394 0.70 4.46 9.72
N VAL A 395 0.64 5.54 8.93
CA VAL A 395 1.29 5.61 7.60
C VAL A 395 2.80 5.38 7.72
N GLU A 396 3.48 6.05 8.66
CA GLU A 396 4.91 5.80 8.94
C GLU A 396 5.17 4.30 9.22
N MET A 397 4.35 3.68 10.07
CA MET A 397 4.49 2.28 10.41
C MET A 397 4.33 1.38 9.17
N ALA A 398 3.35 1.67 8.31
CA ALA A 398 3.11 0.92 7.08
C ALA A 398 4.28 1.04 6.09
N VAL A 399 4.82 2.26 5.88
CA VAL A 399 6.01 2.52 5.05
C VAL A 399 7.21 1.70 5.56
N LYS A 400 7.52 1.79 6.85
CA LYS A 400 8.66 1.06 7.43
C LYS A 400 8.46 -0.46 7.35
N SER A 401 7.22 -0.93 7.54
CA SER A 401 6.88 -2.34 7.41
C SER A 401 7.07 -2.85 5.98
N PHE A 402 6.68 -2.07 4.97
CA PHE A 402 6.91 -2.40 3.55
C PHE A 402 8.39 -2.65 3.27
N TYR A 403 9.27 -1.69 3.59
CA TYR A 403 10.71 -1.83 3.31
C TYR A 403 11.39 -2.92 4.12
N PHE A 404 10.98 -3.12 5.37
CA PHE A 404 11.46 -4.25 6.17
C PHE A 404 11.07 -5.58 5.52
N SER A 405 9.81 -5.75 5.14
CA SER A 405 9.32 -6.96 4.48
C SER A 405 9.96 -7.18 3.11
N TYR A 406 10.15 -6.13 2.32
CA TYR A 406 10.83 -6.21 1.04
C TYR A 406 12.27 -6.74 1.18
N LYS A 407 13.03 -6.29 2.19
CA LYS A 407 14.36 -6.82 2.46
C LYS A 407 14.34 -8.32 2.79
N GLN A 408 13.35 -8.77 3.56
CA GLN A 408 13.16 -10.20 3.85
C GLN A 408 12.78 -10.98 2.58
N LEU A 409 11.91 -10.42 1.75
CA LEU A 409 11.51 -11.00 0.47
C LEU A 409 12.73 -11.23 -0.43
N VAL A 410 13.59 -10.22 -0.60
CA VAL A 410 14.85 -10.35 -1.36
C VAL A 410 15.72 -11.46 -0.78
N THR A 411 15.82 -11.57 0.55
CA THR A 411 16.58 -12.66 1.21
C THR A 411 16.02 -14.04 0.87
N ILE A 412 14.70 -14.19 0.84
CA ILE A 412 14.04 -15.47 0.56
C ILE A 412 14.17 -15.85 -0.92
N VAL A 413 13.98 -14.89 -1.83
CA VAL A 413 13.90 -15.13 -3.27
C VAL A 413 15.28 -15.15 -3.94
N MET A 414 16.23 -14.34 -3.45
CA MET A 414 17.57 -14.18 -4.04
C MET A 414 18.70 -14.70 -3.16
N GLY A 415 18.42 -15.06 -1.91
CA GLY A 415 19.44 -15.45 -0.93
C GLY A 415 20.03 -14.27 -0.16
N SER A 416 20.67 -14.58 0.97
CA SER A 416 21.21 -13.58 1.90
C SER A 416 22.39 -12.79 1.35
N LEU A 417 23.18 -13.35 0.43
CA LEU A 417 24.32 -12.67 -0.18
C LEU A 417 23.88 -11.48 -1.03
N GLU A 418 22.81 -11.66 -1.78
CA GLU A 418 22.19 -10.62 -2.62
C GLU A 418 21.48 -9.57 -1.75
N ALA A 419 20.78 -9.99 -0.70
CA ALA A 419 20.14 -9.09 0.26
C ALA A 419 21.15 -8.21 1.04
N MET A 420 22.39 -8.67 1.18
CA MET A 420 23.48 -7.93 1.82
C MET A 420 24.34 -7.13 0.82
N GLY A 421 23.98 -7.09 -0.47
CA GLY A 421 24.64 -6.24 -1.46
C GLY A 421 26.13 -6.57 -1.70
N ASN A 422 26.51 -7.86 -1.72
CA ASN A 422 27.91 -8.29 -1.95
C ASN A 422 28.95 -7.73 -0.96
N ARG A 423 28.56 -7.51 0.31
CA ARG A 423 29.45 -7.08 1.43
C ARG A 423 30.60 -8.02 1.80
N ALA A 424 30.79 -9.14 1.12
CA ALA A 424 31.91 -10.05 1.41
C ALA A 424 33.29 -9.44 1.09
N PHE A 425 33.36 -8.33 0.34
CA PHE A 425 34.64 -7.76 -0.13
C PHE A 425 34.83 -6.23 -0.02
N VAL A 426 33.86 -5.44 0.48
CA VAL A 426 33.98 -3.97 0.53
C VAL A 426 33.50 -3.41 1.88
N ASN A 427 34.26 -2.43 2.40
CA ASN A 427 34.16 -1.77 3.71
C ASN A 427 32.73 -1.54 4.27
N VAL A 428 32.64 -1.65 5.59
CA VAL A 428 31.45 -1.58 6.46
C VAL A 428 30.74 -0.20 6.49
N ASP A 429 31.23 0.81 5.75
CA ASP A 429 30.82 2.21 5.90
C ASP A 429 29.74 2.70 4.89
N SER A 430 29.27 1.86 3.95
CA SER A 430 28.04 2.17 3.18
C SER A 430 26.84 1.50 3.85
N GLY A 431 25.92 2.31 4.38
CA GLY A 431 24.74 1.81 5.07
C GLY A 431 23.70 1.29 4.09
N ASP A 432 23.25 0.05 4.27
CA ASP A 432 22.15 -0.58 3.55
C ASP A 432 20.92 0.36 3.47
N LEU A 433 20.60 0.88 2.28
CA LEU A 433 19.52 1.85 2.06
C LEU A 433 18.16 1.34 2.56
N LEU A 434 17.84 0.05 2.36
CA LEU A 434 16.62 -0.54 2.90
C LEU A 434 16.66 -0.52 4.43
N GLY A 435 17.79 -0.93 5.00
CA GLY A 435 18.12 -0.83 6.42
C GLY A 435 17.89 0.57 6.98
N GLN A 436 18.36 1.60 6.29
CA GLN A 436 18.25 2.99 6.73
C GLN A 436 16.79 3.45 6.81
N ILE A 437 15.91 3.03 5.89
CA ILE A 437 14.51 3.47 5.89
C ILE A 437 13.74 2.92 7.11
N TYR A 438 13.83 1.62 7.38
CA TYR A 438 13.06 1.02 8.48
C TYR A 438 13.73 1.18 9.85
N LEU A 439 15.05 1.41 9.91
CA LEU A 439 15.78 1.73 11.15
C LEU A 439 15.83 3.23 11.45
N GLU A 440 15.34 4.09 10.54
CA GLU A 440 15.27 5.52 10.80
C GLU A 440 14.48 5.79 12.10
N PRO A 441 14.90 6.76 12.94
CA PRO A 441 14.07 7.26 14.02
C PRO A 441 12.66 7.63 13.56
N THR A 442 11.73 7.80 14.51
CA THR A 442 10.35 8.16 14.13
C THR A 442 10.31 9.44 13.31
N TYR A 443 9.45 9.47 12.29
CA TYR A 443 9.19 10.68 11.51
C TYR A 443 8.53 11.78 12.37
N PHE A 444 7.90 11.40 13.49
CA PHE A 444 7.13 12.27 14.36
C PHE A 444 7.65 12.30 15.82
N PRO A 445 8.92 12.71 16.06
CA PRO A 445 9.56 12.61 17.37
C PRO A 445 8.85 13.42 18.47
N SER A 446 8.30 14.60 18.14
CA SER A 446 7.57 15.42 19.11
C SER A 446 6.25 14.78 19.56
N LEU A 447 5.57 14.05 18.66
CA LEU A 447 4.33 13.34 18.99
C LEU A 447 4.62 12.11 19.85
N ASP A 448 5.72 11.40 19.57
CA ASP A 448 6.17 10.27 20.37
C ASP A 448 6.57 10.72 21.79
N ALA A 449 7.41 11.75 21.88
CA ALA A 449 7.79 12.36 23.16
C ALA A 449 6.57 12.82 23.96
N ALA A 450 5.59 13.47 23.31
CA ALA A 450 4.37 13.93 23.98
C ALA A 450 3.66 12.79 24.71
N LYS A 451 3.59 11.59 24.11
CA LYS A 451 2.96 10.41 24.73
C LYS A 451 3.72 9.95 25.98
N THR A 452 5.05 9.98 25.96
CA THR A 452 5.89 9.62 27.12
C THR A 452 5.59 10.49 28.35
N PHE A 453 5.27 11.77 28.17
CA PHE A 453 5.01 12.71 29.27
C PHE A 453 3.54 12.87 29.66
N LEU A 454 2.61 12.15 29.01
CA LEU A 454 1.19 12.22 29.38
C LEU A 454 0.95 11.75 30.82
N ASP A 455 1.61 10.65 31.22
CA ASP A 455 1.47 10.01 32.52
C ASP A 455 2.20 10.77 33.64
N SER A 456 3.42 11.24 33.41
CA SER A 456 4.28 11.84 34.44
C SER A 456 3.72 13.16 34.99
N TRP A 457 3.05 13.95 34.16
CA TRP A 457 2.54 15.26 34.57
C TRP A 457 1.20 15.18 35.32
N GLY A 458 0.47 14.08 35.22
CA GLY A 458 -0.66 13.81 36.12
C GLY A 458 -0.25 13.72 37.59
N HIS A 459 0.96 13.21 37.85
CA HIS A 459 1.51 13.07 39.20
C HIS A 459 2.09 14.36 39.79
N GLU A 460 2.53 15.31 38.96
CA GLU A 460 3.06 16.59 39.45
C GLU A 460 1.95 17.50 39.97
N ARG A 461 0.79 17.58 39.31
CA ARG A 461 -0.33 18.39 39.83
C ARG A 461 -0.97 17.82 41.09
N GLY A 462 -0.95 16.50 41.28
CA GLY A 462 -1.45 15.87 42.51
C GLY A 462 -0.53 16.05 43.74
N ARG A 463 0.72 16.47 43.55
CA ARG A 463 1.68 16.75 44.65
C ARG A 463 1.74 18.21 45.08
N TYR A 464 1.19 19.13 44.29
CA TYR A 464 1.11 20.56 44.63
C TYR A 464 -0.31 20.99 45.06
N SER A 465 -1.24 20.05 45.18
CA SER A 465 -2.62 20.29 45.62
C SER A 465 -2.97 19.59 46.94
N SER A 466 -1.98 19.37 47.80
CA SER A 466 -2.15 18.80 49.16
C SER A 466 -1.49 19.66 50.20
#